data_AF-A0A662VV63-F1
#
_entry.id   AF-A0A662VV63-F1
#
_cell.length_a   1.000
_cell.length_b   1.000
_cell.length_c   1.000
_cell.angle_alpha   90.00
_cell.angle_beta   90.00
_cell.angle_gamma   90.00
#
_symmetry.space_group_name_H-M   'P 1'
#
loop_
_entity.id
_entity.type
_entity.pdbx_description
1 polymer ?
#
loop_
_entity_poly.entity_id
_entity_poly.type
_entity_poly.pdbx_seq_one_letter_code
_entity_poly.pdbx_strand_id
1 'polypeptide(L)'
;MLNVLFVVDESHRFKEIEESLLSNFHVDYVNELKSNISEMSKLEFSYDIFFLFKEPSHNEIPTVNRLMKSKVLIYQTANLNSWITSNHDKIPVYDNESSVDEGIVLNSSNMVGKRRYYKNVEKIVAIKPFHVNLGWEVVLNGNKTTKAMIGDLAIRSGKDVILGQRNDNFVFFSCDVFSDDAVRLSNKHNIRFLFNLLDDLLSGVEIVE
;
A
#
# COMPACT_ATOMS: atom_id res chain seq x y z
N MET A 1 16.16 -15.18 -7.29
CA MET A 1 15.15 -14.32 -7.95
C MET A 1 13.95 -14.34 -7.04
N LEU A 2 13.46 -13.18 -6.59
CA LEU A 2 12.36 -13.11 -5.64
C LEU A 2 11.01 -13.32 -6.33
N ASN A 3 10.09 -13.98 -5.65
CA ASN A 3 8.78 -14.30 -6.18
C ASN A 3 7.71 -13.42 -5.51
N VAL A 4 6.86 -12.83 -6.35
CA VAL A 4 5.82 -11.87 -5.97
C VAL A 4 4.46 -12.47 -6.30
N LEU A 5 3.54 -12.39 -5.35
CA LEU A 5 2.14 -12.77 -5.55
C LEU A 5 1.22 -11.56 -5.46
N PHE A 6 0.45 -11.31 -6.52
CA PHE A 6 -0.63 -10.34 -6.51
C PHE A 6 -1.94 -11.04 -6.14
N VAL A 7 -2.56 -10.57 -5.06
CA VAL A 7 -3.89 -11.01 -4.60
C VAL A 7 -4.90 -9.94 -4.99
N VAL A 8 -5.70 -10.23 -6.02
CA VAL A 8 -6.47 -9.22 -6.75
C VAL A 8 -7.68 -9.86 -7.44
N ASP A 9 -8.84 -9.17 -7.42
CA ASP A 9 -10.04 -9.61 -8.15
C ASP A 9 -9.92 -9.34 -9.67
N GLU A 10 -9.31 -8.21 -10.05
CA GLU A 10 -9.17 -7.72 -11.43
C GLU A 10 -7.71 -7.42 -11.79
N SER A 11 -6.97 -8.43 -12.29
CA SER A 11 -5.52 -8.32 -12.56
C SER A 11 -5.14 -7.21 -13.55
N HIS A 12 -6.01 -6.89 -14.50
CA HIS A 12 -5.77 -5.90 -15.54
C HIS A 12 -5.58 -4.46 -15.04
N ARG A 13 -5.90 -4.19 -13.77
CA ARG A 13 -5.77 -2.86 -13.15
C ARG A 13 -4.33 -2.53 -12.68
N PHE A 14 -3.40 -3.48 -12.74
CA PHE A 14 -2.06 -3.35 -12.15
C PHE A 14 -0.93 -3.69 -13.13
N LYS A 15 -1.19 -3.59 -14.45
CA LYS A 15 -0.23 -3.96 -15.50
C LYS A 15 1.05 -3.12 -15.45
N GLU A 16 0.95 -1.83 -15.14
CA GLU A 16 2.13 -0.96 -15.12
C GLU A 16 3.13 -1.37 -14.03
N ILE A 17 2.64 -1.89 -12.90
CA ILE A 17 3.49 -2.39 -11.82
C ILE A 17 4.03 -3.77 -12.18
N GLU A 18 3.20 -4.67 -12.70
CA GLU A 18 3.64 -5.98 -13.18
C GLU A 18 4.81 -5.83 -14.15
N GLU A 19 4.64 -5.05 -15.22
CA GLU A 19 5.68 -4.81 -16.23
C GLU A 19 6.97 -4.26 -15.62
N SER A 20 6.85 -3.40 -14.61
CA SER A 20 8.00 -2.84 -13.91
C SER A 20 8.72 -3.90 -13.06
N LEU A 21 7.98 -4.77 -12.38
CA LEU A 21 8.51 -5.83 -11.52
C LEU A 21 9.14 -6.99 -12.31
N LEU A 22 8.64 -7.31 -13.50
CA LEU A 22 9.13 -8.43 -14.33
C LEU A 22 10.64 -8.36 -14.66
N SER A 23 11.24 -7.19 -14.53
CA SER A 23 12.69 -7.01 -14.68
C SER A 23 13.53 -7.74 -13.61
N ASN A 24 13.00 -7.90 -12.40
CA ASN A 24 13.76 -8.42 -11.24
C ASN A 24 13.01 -9.52 -10.46
N PHE A 25 11.72 -9.71 -10.73
CA PHE A 25 10.83 -10.57 -9.95
C PHE A 25 10.05 -11.52 -10.85
N HIS A 26 9.72 -12.70 -10.33
CA HIS A 26 8.62 -13.50 -10.87
C HIS A 26 7.30 -12.97 -10.30
N VAL A 27 6.30 -12.71 -11.14
CA VAL A 27 4.99 -12.18 -10.70
C VAL A 27 3.90 -13.17 -11.06
N ASP A 28 3.19 -13.65 -10.04
CA ASP A 28 2.01 -14.50 -10.17
C ASP A 28 0.76 -13.81 -9.65
N TYR A 29 -0.41 -14.32 -10.04
CA TYR A 29 -1.72 -13.77 -9.68
C TYR A 29 -2.61 -14.83 -9.04
N VAL A 30 -3.31 -14.44 -7.99
CA VAL A 30 -4.44 -15.20 -7.43
C VAL A 30 -5.58 -14.25 -7.07
N ASN A 31 -6.80 -14.77 -7.10
CA ASN A 31 -7.98 -14.07 -6.62
C ASN A 31 -8.27 -14.32 -5.14
N GLU A 32 -7.72 -15.39 -4.54
CA GLU A 32 -8.00 -15.77 -3.16
C GLU A 32 -6.83 -16.52 -2.52
N LEU A 33 -6.55 -16.21 -1.25
CA LEU A 33 -5.58 -16.92 -0.43
C LEU A 33 -6.23 -18.12 0.27
N LYS A 34 -5.98 -19.32 -0.26
CA LYS A 34 -6.48 -20.55 0.37
C LYS A 34 -5.87 -20.77 1.76
N SER A 35 -6.69 -21.25 2.69
CA SER A 35 -6.35 -21.39 4.12
C SER A 35 -5.99 -22.81 4.57
N ASN A 36 -5.98 -23.80 3.66
CA ASN A 36 -5.59 -25.16 4.03
C ASN A 36 -4.06 -25.28 4.20
N ILE A 37 -3.61 -26.25 5.01
CA ILE A 37 -2.19 -26.38 5.43
C ILE A 37 -1.25 -26.58 4.24
N SER A 38 -1.67 -27.37 3.24
CA SER A 38 -0.84 -27.67 2.06
C SER A 38 -0.61 -26.42 1.21
N GLU A 39 -1.68 -25.69 0.91
CA GLU A 39 -1.62 -24.43 0.14
C GLU A 39 -0.87 -23.34 0.92
N MET A 40 -1.08 -23.25 2.24
CA MET A 40 -0.35 -22.32 3.09
C MET A 40 1.17 -22.56 3.01
N SER A 41 1.59 -23.81 3.10
CA SER A 41 3.01 -24.17 3.00
C SER A 41 3.55 -23.78 1.63
N LYS A 42 2.78 -24.05 0.56
CA LYS A 42 3.15 -23.61 -0.79
C LYS A 42 3.31 -22.10 -0.88
N LEU A 43 2.39 -21.32 -0.32
CA LEU A 43 2.50 -19.85 -0.31
C LEU A 43 3.77 -19.38 0.42
N GLU A 44 4.09 -19.98 1.57
CA GLU A 44 5.28 -19.64 2.36
C GLU A 44 6.59 -20.01 1.65
N PHE A 45 6.64 -21.11 0.91
CA PHE A 45 7.84 -21.54 0.19
C PHE A 45 8.01 -20.89 -1.18
N SER A 46 6.90 -20.58 -1.87
CA SER A 46 6.94 -20.12 -3.25
C SER A 46 7.05 -18.62 -3.40
N TYR A 47 6.63 -17.82 -2.43
CA TYR A 47 6.57 -16.36 -2.56
C TYR A 47 7.24 -15.64 -1.39
N ASP A 48 7.84 -14.50 -1.71
CA ASP A 48 8.58 -13.66 -0.76
C ASP A 48 7.80 -12.38 -0.44
N ILE A 49 7.08 -11.87 -1.44
CA ILE A 49 6.36 -10.59 -1.38
C ILE A 49 4.91 -10.81 -1.81
N PHE A 50 3.98 -10.30 -1.04
CA PHE A 50 2.55 -10.37 -1.29
C PHE A 50 1.99 -8.96 -1.44
N PHE A 51 1.40 -8.69 -2.60
CA PHE A 51 0.59 -7.50 -2.82
C PHE A 51 -0.88 -7.84 -2.63
N LEU A 52 -1.47 -7.33 -1.57
CA LEU A 52 -2.89 -7.48 -1.26
C LEU A 52 -3.62 -6.25 -1.83
N PHE A 53 -4.16 -6.38 -3.03
CA PHE A 53 -4.85 -5.30 -3.75
C PHE A 53 -6.39 -5.40 -3.69
N LYS A 54 -6.89 -6.38 -2.94
CA LYS A 54 -8.29 -6.49 -2.54
C LYS A 54 -8.40 -6.67 -1.03
N GLU A 55 -9.60 -6.44 -0.52
CA GLU A 55 -9.92 -6.79 0.86
C GLU A 55 -9.89 -8.31 1.04
N PRO A 56 -9.12 -8.85 2.01
CA PRO A 56 -9.21 -10.28 2.31
C PRO A 56 -10.58 -10.61 2.88
N SER A 57 -11.18 -11.69 2.38
CA SER A 57 -12.38 -12.26 2.98
C SER A 57 -12.07 -12.79 4.39
N HIS A 58 -13.12 -13.02 5.19
CA HIS A 58 -12.96 -13.49 6.57
C HIS A 58 -12.16 -14.81 6.68
N ASN A 59 -12.24 -15.67 5.65
CA ASN A 59 -11.51 -16.93 5.59
C ASN A 59 -10.03 -16.76 5.22
N GLU A 60 -9.65 -15.64 4.60
CA GLU A 60 -8.27 -15.31 4.20
C GLU A 60 -7.50 -14.62 5.33
N ILE A 61 -8.18 -13.96 6.28
CA ILE A 61 -7.55 -13.22 7.39
C ILE A 61 -6.54 -14.09 8.18
N PRO A 62 -6.83 -15.36 8.56
CA PRO A 62 -5.85 -16.20 9.24
C PRO A 62 -4.58 -16.44 8.42
N THR A 63 -4.73 -16.63 7.10
CA THR A 63 -3.61 -16.80 6.16
C THR A 63 -2.76 -15.53 6.09
N VAL A 64 -3.40 -14.37 5.93
CA VAL A 64 -2.72 -13.06 5.93
C VAL A 64 -1.94 -12.84 7.24
N ASN A 65 -2.58 -13.09 8.38
CA ASN A 65 -1.95 -12.95 9.70
C ASN A 65 -0.77 -13.91 9.93
N ARG A 66 -0.74 -15.05 9.24
CA ARG A 66 0.39 -15.97 9.28
C ARG A 66 1.52 -15.48 8.39
N LEU A 67 1.22 -15.11 7.15
CA LEU A 67 2.20 -14.59 6.19
C LEU A 67 2.89 -13.32 6.71
N MET A 68 2.16 -12.43 7.39
CA MET A 68 2.70 -11.15 7.89
C MET A 68 3.89 -11.30 8.85
N LYS A 69 4.08 -12.50 9.44
CA LYS A 69 5.16 -12.76 10.39
C LYS A 69 6.50 -13.05 9.73
N SER A 70 6.50 -13.48 8.47
CA SER A 70 7.70 -14.00 7.80
C SER A 70 7.89 -13.47 6.38
N LYS A 71 6.87 -12.84 5.79
CA LYS A 71 6.87 -12.35 4.40
C LYS A 71 6.65 -10.86 4.35
N VAL A 72 7.08 -10.25 3.24
CA VAL A 72 6.76 -8.85 2.95
C VAL A 72 5.32 -8.79 2.47
N LEU A 73 4.48 -8.03 3.16
CA LEU A 73 3.09 -7.80 2.77
C LEU A 73 2.89 -6.32 2.48
N ILE A 74 2.39 -6.00 1.30
CA ILE A 74 1.97 -4.66 0.91
C ILE A 74 0.47 -4.74 0.67
N TYR A 75 -0.29 -4.14 1.57
CA TYR A 75 -1.74 -4.11 1.49
C TYR A 75 -2.21 -2.69 1.24
N GLN A 76 -3.06 -2.54 0.23
CA GLN A 76 -3.76 -1.29 -0.02
C GLN A 76 -5.27 -1.52 -0.01
N THR A 77 -6.01 -0.52 0.41
CA THR A 77 -7.46 -0.54 0.32
C THR A 77 -8.00 0.86 0.11
N ALA A 78 -9.00 0.96 -0.76
CA ALA A 78 -9.86 2.14 -0.89
C ALA A 78 -11.12 2.02 0.00
N ASN A 79 -11.28 0.90 0.71
CA ASN A 79 -12.45 0.65 1.54
C ASN A 79 -12.24 1.27 2.94
N LEU A 80 -13.10 2.23 3.28
CA LEU A 80 -13.18 2.75 4.64
C LEU A 80 -13.42 1.61 5.63
N ASN A 81 -14.14 0.54 5.30
CA ASN A 81 -14.42 -0.55 6.24
C ASN A 81 -13.41 -1.72 6.21
N SER A 82 -12.11 -1.42 6.11
CA SER A 82 -11.10 -2.48 6.08
C SER A 82 -10.90 -3.22 7.41
N TRP A 83 -10.46 -4.48 7.32
CA TRP A 83 -10.26 -5.40 8.44
C TRP A 83 -9.25 -4.87 9.48
N ILE A 84 -8.16 -4.25 9.02
CA ILE A 84 -7.11 -3.68 9.87
C ILE A 84 -7.61 -2.47 10.68
N THR A 85 -8.50 -1.69 10.08
CA THR A 85 -8.85 -0.38 10.61
C THR A 85 -10.10 -0.41 11.47
N SER A 86 -10.74 -1.56 11.64
CA SER A 86 -12.02 -1.75 12.36
C SER A 86 -12.13 -1.03 13.71
N ASN A 87 -11.03 -0.83 14.44
CA ASN A 87 -11.00 -0.16 15.75
C ASN A 87 -10.47 1.29 15.73
N HIS A 88 -10.25 1.89 14.56
CA HIS A 88 -9.65 3.21 14.41
C HIS A 88 -10.62 4.21 13.76
N ASP A 89 -10.49 5.49 14.12
CA ASP A 89 -11.21 6.57 13.45
C ASP A 89 -10.74 6.69 12.00
N LYS A 90 -11.68 6.56 11.06
CA LYS A 90 -11.42 6.59 9.62
C LYS A 90 -12.10 7.79 9.04
N ILE A 91 -11.31 8.64 8.40
CA ILE A 91 -11.78 9.96 8.06
C ILE A 91 -11.47 10.19 6.58
N PRO A 92 -12.49 10.37 5.72
CA PRO A 92 -12.27 10.69 4.32
C PRO A 92 -11.34 11.89 4.15
N VAL A 93 -10.45 11.80 3.15
CA VAL A 93 -9.44 12.81 2.90
C VAL A 93 -9.78 13.59 1.64
N TYR A 94 -9.65 14.90 1.75
CA TYR A 94 -9.88 15.85 0.66
C TYR A 94 -8.67 16.77 0.52
N ASP A 95 -8.37 17.12 -0.73
CA ASP A 95 -7.42 18.20 -1.03
C ASP A 95 -8.08 19.16 -2.00
N ASN A 96 -8.33 20.38 -1.53
CA ASN A 96 -9.04 21.41 -2.30
C ASN A 96 -8.24 21.88 -3.53
N GLU A 97 -6.94 21.57 -3.58
CA GLU A 97 -6.06 21.93 -4.68
C GLU A 97 -5.83 20.77 -5.66
N SER A 98 -6.37 19.58 -5.37
CA SER A 98 -6.26 18.43 -6.26
C SER A 98 -7.19 18.57 -7.46
N SER A 99 -6.64 18.38 -8.66
CA SER A 99 -7.39 18.27 -9.91
C SER A 99 -7.73 16.83 -10.29
N VAL A 100 -7.47 15.86 -9.40
CA VAL A 100 -7.69 14.43 -9.66
C VAL A 100 -9.04 14.03 -9.07
N ASP A 101 -9.94 13.55 -9.92
CA ASP A 101 -11.23 13.05 -9.47
C ASP A 101 -11.04 11.85 -8.53
N GLU A 102 -11.76 11.87 -7.41
CA GLU A 102 -11.62 10.90 -6.31
C GLU A 102 -10.18 10.71 -5.78
N GLY A 103 -9.23 11.63 -6.03
CA GLY A 103 -7.82 11.44 -5.66
C GLY A 103 -7.08 12.71 -5.28
N ILE A 104 -5.86 12.55 -4.75
CA ILE A 104 -5.00 13.64 -4.32
C ILE A 104 -3.58 13.48 -4.87
N VAL A 105 -2.93 14.61 -5.16
CA VAL A 105 -1.53 14.65 -5.58
C VAL A 105 -0.66 15.08 -4.41
N LEU A 106 0.19 14.17 -3.96
CA LEU A 106 1.09 14.35 -2.83
C LEU A 106 2.48 14.76 -3.32
N ASN A 107 3.06 15.80 -2.72
CA ASN A 107 4.42 16.21 -3.05
C ASN A 107 5.41 15.46 -2.15
N SER A 108 6.34 14.73 -2.77
CA SER A 108 7.40 13.98 -2.10
C SER A 108 8.23 14.81 -1.09
N SER A 109 8.43 16.10 -1.39
CA SER A 109 9.20 17.01 -0.53
C SER A 109 8.51 17.34 0.81
N ASN A 110 7.20 17.08 0.92
CA ASN A 110 6.42 17.28 2.13
C ASN A 110 6.28 15.99 2.97
N MET A 111 6.94 14.90 2.58
CA MET A 111 6.80 13.61 3.26
C MET A 111 7.62 13.56 4.55
N VAL A 112 7.00 13.01 5.61
CA VAL A 112 7.57 12.93 6.96
C VAL A 112 8.29 11.58 7.21
N GLY A 113 8.03 10.57 6.38
CA GLY A 113 8.66 9.24 6.48
C GLY A 113 10.15 9.20 6.11
N LYS A 114 10.75 7.99 6.06
CA LYS A 114 12.16 7.83 5.69
C LYS A 114 12.43 8.40 4.29
N ARG A 115 13.36 9.35 4.18
CA ARG A 115 13.72 10.03 2.92
C ARG A 115 14.05 9.09 1.76
N ARG A 116 14.57 7.89 2.06
CA ARG A 116 14.91 6.89 1.03
C ARG A 116 13.70 6.47 0.20
N TYR A 117 12.50 6.40 0.78
CA TYR A 117 11.27 6.04 0.06
C TYR A 117 10.99 7.02 -1.10
N TYR A 118 11.39 8.29 -0.94
CA TYR A 118 11.06 9.37 -1.88
C TYR A 118 12.23 9.78 -2.76
N LYS A 119 13.33 9.01 -2.78
CA LYS A 119 14.48 9.29 -3.63
C LYS A 119 14.05 9.29 -5.11
N ASN A 120 14.25 10.42 -5.80
CA ASN A 120 13.86 10.62 -7.20
C ASN A 120 12.34 10.45 -7.45
N VAL A 121 11.52 10.65 -6.42
CA VAL A 121 10.07 10.75 -6.51
C VAL A 121 9.74 12.23 -6.42
N GLU A 122 8.96 12.79 -7.35
CA GLU A 122 8.52 14.19 -7.27
C GLU A 122 7.12 14.27 -6.65
N LYS A 123 6.21 13.43 -7.15
CA LYS A 123 4.82 13.36 -6.72
C LYS A 123 4.36 11.92 -6.50
N ILE A 124 3.39 11.72 -5.62
CA ILE A 124 2.67 10.46 -5.44
C ILE A 124 1.19 10.74 -5.64
N VAL A 125 0.49 9.94 -6.44
CA VAL A 125 -0.96 10.06 -6.59
C VAL A 125 -1.65 9.00 -5.75
N ALA A 126 -2.59 9.42 -4.92
CA ALA A 126 -3.39 8.54 -4.06
C ALA A 126 -4.87 8.67 -4.41
N ILE A 127 -5.51 7.56 -4.78
CA ILE A 127 -6.92 7.49 -5.16
C ILE A 127 -7.74 6.98 -3.97
N LYS A 128 -8.92 7.55 -3.76
CA LYS A 128 -9.85 7.31 -2.64
C LYS A 128 -9.16 7.30 -1.27
N PRO A 129 -8.38 8.36 -0.95
CA PRO A 129 -7.62 8.39 0.28
C PRO A 129 -8.55 8.56 1.49
N PHE A 130 -8.18 7.88 2.57
CA PHE A 130 -8.73 8.15 3.89
C PHE A 130 -7.62 8.13 4.95
N HIS A 131 -7.83 8.91 6.00
CA HIS A 131 -6.93 9.01 7.12
C HIS A 131 -7.12 7.82 8.05
N VAL A 132 -6.00 7.29 8.53
CA VAL A 132 -5.96 6.27 9.57
C VAL A 132 -4.67 6.40 10.38
N ASN A 133 -4.76 6.28 11.70
CA ASN A 133 -3.60 6.25 12.58
C ASN A 133 -3.55 4.93 13.35
N LEU A 134 -2.62 4.06 12.97
CA LEU A 134 -2.39 2.73 13.58
C LEU A 134 -1.27 2.77 14.63
N GLY A 135 -0.60 3.92 14.81
CA GLY A 135 0.59 4.03 15.66
C GLY A 135 1.85 3.41 15.06
N TRP A 136 1.87 3.20 13.74
CA TRP A 136 2.95 2.56 12.98
C TRP A 136 3.90 3.59 12.35
N GLU A 137 5.01 3.14 11.73
CA GLU A 137 5.91 4.02 10.99
C GLU A 137 5.15 4.67 9.83
N VAL A 138 5.15 6.00 9.72
CA VAL A 138 4.51 6.68 8.59
C VAL A 138 5.35 6.52 7.33
N VAL A 139 4.74 5.95 6.28
CA VAL A 139 5.35 5.72 4.95
C VAL A 139 4.72 6.61 3.87
N LEU A 140 3.51 7.11 4.10
CA LEU A 140 2.86 8.07 3.23
C LEU A 140 1.96 9.00 4.04
N ASN A 141 2.08 10.31 3.83
CA ASN A 141 1.24 11.32 4.46
C ASN A 141 0.72 12.34 3.44
N GLY A 142 -0.32 13.08 3.83
CA GLY A 142 -0.88 14.19 3.08
C GLY A 142 0.07 15.39 3.02
N ASN A 143 -0.19 16.27 2.05
CA ASN A 143 0.44 17.59 1.99
C ASN A 143 -0.11 18.51 3.10
N LYS A 144 0.47 19.71 3.21
CA LYS A 144 -0.04 20.79 4.08
C LYS A 144 -1.48 21.20 3.78
N THR A 145 -1.93 21.02 2.54
CA THR A 145 -3.26 21.37 2.03
C THR A 145 -4.28 20.26 2.22
N THR A 146 -3.81 19.02 2.41
CA THR A 146 -4.63 17.83 2.58
C THR A 146 -5.35 17.85 3.93
N LYS A 147 -6.66 17.57 3.93
CA LYS A 147 -7.52 17.63 5.12
C LYS A 147 -8.29 16.32 5.30
N ALA A 148 -8.43 15.89 6.55
CA ALA A 148 -9.36 14.82 6.94
C ALA A 148 -10.68 15.45 7.43
N MET A 149 -11.81 15.04 6.85
CA MET A 149 -13.14 15.63 7.10
C MET A 149 -14.06 14.69 7.90
N ILE A 150 -14.63 15.14 9.01
CA ILE A 150 -15.72 14.43 9.72
C ILE A 150 -17.02 15.22 9.49
N GLY A 151 -17.91 14.69 8.65
CA GLY A 151 -19.08 15.45 8.17
C GLY A 151 -18.63 16.68 7.37
N ASP A 152 -19.23 17.84 7.64
CA ASP A 152 -18.84 19.12 7.01
C ASP A 152 -17.69 19.83 7.75
N LEU A 153 -17.23 19.27 8.87
CA LEU A 153 -16.17 19.87 9.68
C LEU A 153 -14.81 19.37 9.21
N ALA A 154 -14.03 20.30 8.64
CA ALA A 154 -12.60 20.12 8.47
C ALA A 154 -11.94 20.08 9.84
N ILE A 155 -11.67 18.88 10.35
CA ILE A 155 -10.88 18.75 11.57
C ILE A 155 -9.43 19.06 11.19
N ARG A 156 -9.06 20.34 11.29
CA ARG A 156 -7.69 20.72 11.64
C ARG A 156 -7.44 20.27 13.07
N SER A 157 -7.34 18.95 13.29
CA SER A 157 -6.46 18.50 14.36
C SER A 157 -5.07 18.69 13.78
N GLY A 158 -4.14 19.30 14.52
CA GLY A 158 -2.75 19.49 14.10
C GLY A 158 -1.96 18.18 13.92
N LYS A 159 -2.60 17.13 13.41
CA LYS A 159 -2.03 15.82 13.09
C LYS A 159 -1.94 15.70 11.57
N ASP A 160 -0.78 15.27 11.09
CA ASP A 160 -0.57 14.98 9.68
C ASP A 160 -1.60 13.94 9.18
N VAL A 161 -2.13 14.14 7.97
CA VAL A 161 -3.00 13.15 7.34
C VAL A 161 -2.14 11.93 6.99
N ILE A 162 -2.30 10.84 7.73
CA ILE A 162 -1.59 9.59 7.47
C ILE A 162 -2.36 8.74 6.46
N LEU A 163 -1.68 8.30 5.40
CA LEU A 163 -2.24 7.55 4.27
C LEU A 163 -1.54 6.20 4.03
N GLY A 164 -0.34 6.04 4.57
CA GLY A 164 0.43 4.81 4.48
C GLY A 164 1.31 4.63 5.71
N GLN A 165 1.30 3.43 6.25
CA GLN A 165 1.99 3.07 7.48
C GLN A 165 2.66 1.70 7.36
N ARG A 166 3.75 1.49 8.10
CA ARG A 166 4.51 0.25 8.12
C ARG A 166 4.76 -0.24 9.54
N ASN A 167 4.61 -1.54 9.71
CA ASN A 167 5.01 -2.29 10.89
C ASN A 167 5.85 -3.49 10.45
N ASP A 168 7.15 -3.44 10.68
CA ASP A 168 8.13 -4.44 10.23
C ASP A 168 8.02 -4.74 8.72
N ASN A 169 7.61 -5.96 8.35
CA ASN A 169 7.48 -6.41 6.96
C ASN A 169 6.09 -6.13 6.37
N PHE A 170 5.21 -5.49 7.13
CA PHE A 170 3.86 -5.18 6.69
C PHE A 170 3.68 -3.70 6.41
N VAL A 171 3.26 -3.37 5.20
CA VAL A 171 2.92 -2.01 4.78
C VAL A 171 1.44 -1.95 4.46
N PHE A 172 0.78 -0.94 5.00
CA PHE A 172 -0.63 -0.65 4.81
C PHE A 172 -0.81 0.72 4.17
N PHE A 173 -1.61 0.79 3.10
CA PHE A 173 -2.05 2.03 2.47
C PHE A 173 -3.58 2.17 2.55
N SER A 174 -4.04 3.29 3.08
CA SER A 174 -5.46 3.70 3.12
C SER A 174 -5.85 4.53 1.89
N CYS A 175 -5.32 4.12 0.75
CA CYS A 175 -5.56 4.68 -0.56
C CYS A 175 -5.09 3.67 -1.61
N ASP A 176 -5.56 3.83 -2.84
CA ASP A 176 -4.97 3.16 -4.00
C ASP A 176 -3.83 4.03 -4.56
N VAL A 177 -2.60 3.50 -4.48
CA VAL A 177 -1.39 4.14 -5.01
C VAL A 177 -0.75 3.30 -6.12
N PHE A 178 -1.32 2.14 -6.43
CA PHE A 178 -0.66 1.13 -7.25
C PHE A 178 -1.46 0.72 -8.49
N SER A 179 -2.71 1.13 -8.63
CA SER A 179 -3.43 0.94 -9.90
C SER A 179 -2.78 1.69 -11.05
N ASP A 180 -3.03 1.21 -12.27
CA ASP A 180 -2.58 1.82 -13.52
C ASP A 180 -2.97 3.31 -13.59
N ASP A 181 -4.16 3.68 -13.09
CA ASP A 181 -4.63 5.07 -13.04
C ASP A 181 -3.72 5.93 -12.14
N ALA A 182 -3.47 5.49 -10.91
CA ALA A 182 -2.58 6.19 -9.98
C ALA A 182 -1.16 6.30 -10.55
N VAL A 183 -0.65 5.21 -11.14
CA VAL A 183 0.68 5.16 -11.75
C VAL A 183 0.80 6.13 -12.93
N ARG A 184 -0.17 6.15 -13.85
CA ARG A 184 -0.16 7.04 -15.02
C ARG A 184 -0.30 8.51 -14.62
N LEU A 185 -1.21 8.84 -13.71
CA LEU A 185 -1.38 10.21 -13.20
C LEU A 185 -0.12 10.71 -12.48
N SER A 186 0.59 9.81 -11.81
CA SER A 186 1.88 10.11 -11.18
C SER A 186 3.04 10.20 -12.17
N ASN A 187 2.85 9.93 -13.46
CA ASN A 187 3.95 9.78 -14.44
C ASN A 187 5.04 8.79 -13.97
N LYS A 188 4.60 7.62 -13.48
CA LYS A 188 5.45 6.53 -12.96
C LYS A 188 6.24 6.85 -11.67
N HIS A 189 5.99 7.99 -11.01
CA HIS A 189 6.62 8.27 -9.72
C HIS A 189 6.11 7.34 -8.59
N ASN A 190 4.87 6.85 -8.66
CA ASN A 190 4.37 5.82 -7.72
C ASN A 190 5.16 4.50 -7.84
N ILE A 191 5.56 4.10 -9.05
CA ILE A 191 6.42 2.93 -9.27
C ILE A 191 7.79 3.15 -8.61
N ARG A 192 8.38 4.34 -8.79
CA ARG A 192 9.67 4.67 -8.17
C ARG A 192 9.59 4.58 -6.63
N PHE A 193 8.52 5.13 -6.06
CA PHE A 193 8.23 5.04 -4.64
C PHE A 193 8.13 3.58 -4.17
N LEU A 194 7.41 2.73 -4.92
CA LEU A 194 7.33 1.29 -4.62
C LEU A 194 8.71 0.63 -4.59
N PHE A 195 9.55 0.85 -5.61
CA PHE A 195 10.88 0.23 -5.64
C PHE A 195 11.76 0.70 -4.49
N ASN A 196 11.72 1.99 -4.14
CA ASN A 196 12.47 2.49 -2.99
C ASN A 196 11.98 1.88 -1.67
N LEU A 197 10.67 1.63 -1.55
CA LEU A 197 10.07 0.96 -0.40
C LEU A 197 10.49 -0.51 -0.34
N LEU A 198 10.45 -1.22 -1.47
CA LEU A 198 10.90 -2.62 -1.57
C LEU A 198 12.40 -2.75 -1.27
N ASP A 199 13.24 -1.85 -1.78
CA ASP A 199 14.67 -1.82 -1.49
C ASP A 199 14.94 -1.72 0.02
N ASP A 200 14.22 -0.85 0.74
CA ASP A 200 14.33 -0.76 2.21
C ASP A 200 13.79 -1.99 2.94
N LEU A 201 12.67 -2.56 2.47
CA LEU A 201 12.09 -3.78 3.03
C LEU A 201 13.04 -4.97 2.88
N LEU A 202 13.69 -5.11 1.72
CA LEU A 202 14.56 -6.23 1.40
C LEU A 202 15.99 -6.06 1.94
N SER A 203 16.46 -4.83 2.14
CA SER A 203 17.82 -4.56 2.69
C SER A 203 18.06 -5.10 4.10
N GLY A 204 17.01 -5.50 4.83
CA GLY A 204 17.09 -6.07 6.18
C GLY A 204 16.66 -7.53 6.28
N VAL A 205 16.26 -8.15 5.17
CA VAL A 205 15.86 -9.57 5.15
C VAL A 205 17.11 -10.39 4.88
N GLU A 206 17.62 -11.09 5.90
CA GLU A 206 18.44 -12.28 5.67
C GLU A 206 17.55 -13.32 4.98
N ILE A 207 17.55 -13.29 3.65
CA ILE A 207 16.90 -14.33 2.85
C ILE A 207 17.73 -15.58 3.07
N VAL A 208 17.21 -16.50 3.87
CA VAL A 208 17.83 -17.81 4.07
C VAL A 208 17.76 -18.54 2.73
N GLU A 209 18.90 -18.65 2.05
CA GLU A 209 19.09 -19.52 0.88
C GLU A 209 18.89 -21.01 1.23
#